data_AF-A7TD92-F1
#
_entry.id   AF-A7TD92-F1
#
_cell.length_a   1.000
_cell.length_b   1.000
_cell.length_c   1.000
_cell.angle_alpha   90.00
_cell.angle_beta   90.00
_cell.angle_gamma   90.00
#
_symmetry.space_group_name_H-M   'P 1'
#
loop_
_entity.id
_entity.type
_entity.pdbx_description
1 polymer ?
#
loop_
_entity_poly.entity_id
_entity_poly.type
_entity_poly.pdbx_seq_one_letter_code
_entity_poly.pdbx_strand_id
1 'polypeptide(L)'
;MQSSTDHGGVPSRAVDGDRNSAWARGSCTHTYGEAAPWWQVDLGTTKSIAEVLIVARGGGGVERLWSNTFELLIGDQSNGSNPKCGDRHAVLPYDMISIECNPRMSGRYIRIVLITAFDALTLCEVEVYTD
;
A
#
# COMPACT_ATOMS: atom_id res chain seq x y z
N MET A 1 0.00 10.17 -0.36
CA MET A 1 0.53 10.58 -1.68
C MET A 1 0.95 9.34 -2.46
N GLN A 2 1.14 9.42 -3.78
CA GLN A 2 1.57 8.29 -4.61
C GLN A 2 2.43 8.77 -5.79
N SER A 3 3.15 7.86 -6.44
CA SER A 3 4.10 8.14 -7.53
C SER A 3 3.46 8.90 -8.70
N SER A 4 2.27 8.50 -9.09
CA SER A 4 1.49 9.09 -10.17
C SER A 4 0.00 8.80 -9.98
N THR A 5 -0.91 9.49 -10.66
CA THR A 5 -2.36 9.24 -10.55
C THR A 5 -2.97 9.03 -11.92
N ASP A 6 -3.68 7.92 -12.08
CA ASP A 6 -4.43 7.57 -13.29
C ASP A 6 -5.90 7.26 -12.95
N HIS A 7 -6.78 7.29 -13.94
CA HIS A 7 -8.20 6.95 -13.85
C HIS A 7 -8.98 7.61 -12.70
N GLY A 8 -8.50 8.74 -12.17
CA GLY A 8 -9.08 9.41 -11.00
C GLY A 8 -8.87 8.67 -9.66
N GLY A 9 -8.02 7.64 -9.62
CA GLY A 9 -7.67 6.88 -8.42
C GLY A 9 -6.69 7.63 -7.52
N VAL A 10 -7.14 8.73 -6.93
CA VAL A 10 -6.32 9.59 -6.06
C VAL A 10 -5.83 8.84 -4.81
N PRO A 11 -4.66 9.19 -4.25
CA PRO A 11 -4.05 8.46 -3.13
C PRO A 11 -4.86 8.47 -1.84
N SER A 12 -5.74 9.45 -1.63
CA SER A 12 -6.56 9.54 -0.42
C SER A 12 -7.61 8.43 -0.31
N ARG A 13 -7.92 7.74 -1.41
CA ARG A 13 -8.88 6.63 -1.41
C ARG A 13 -8.44 5.43 -0.58
N ALA A 14 -7.14 5.17 -0.49
CA ALA A 14 -6.63 4.07 0.34
C ALA A 14 -6.65 4.39 1.85
N VAL A 15 -7.16 5.53 2.28
CA VAL A 15 -7.30 5.92 3.69
C VAL A 15 -8.64 6.64 3.90
N ASP A 16 -9.65 6.28 3.11
CA ASP A 16 -10.97 6.91 3.17
C ASP A 16 -11.95 6.19 4.12
N GLY A 17 -11.54 5.05 4.67
CA GLY A 17 -12.33 4.23 5.60
C GLY A 17 -13.27 3.25 4.91
N ASP A 18 -13.24 3.12 3.59
CA ASP A 18 -14.06 2.17 2.83
C ASP A 18 -13.21 1.09 2.16
N ARG A 19 -13.26 -0.12 2.74
CA ARG A 19 -12.58 -1.33 2.24
C ARG A 19 -13.14 -1.89 0.94
N ASN A 20 -13.98 -1.16 0.19
CA ASN A 20 -14.60 -1.68 -1.01
C ASN A 20 -13.56 -1.98 -2.11
N SER A 21 -13.39 -3.26 -2.42
CA SER A 21 -12.42 -3.71 -3.41
C SER A 21 -12.88 -3.52 -4.86
N ALA A 22 -14.15 -3.17 -5.11
CA ALA A 22 -14.67 -2.98 -6.46
C ALA A 22 -14.33 -1.58 -7.00
N TRP A 23 -13.57 -1.52 -8.11
CA TRP A 23 -13.17 -0.25 -8.75
C TRP A 23 -14.32 0.74 -8.98
N ALA A 24 -15.48 0.24 -9.41
CA ALA A 24 -16.67 1.06 -9.69
C ALA A 24 -17.23 1.79 -8.46
N ARG A 25 -16.82 1.41 -7.24
CA ARG A 25 -17.23 2.07 -6.00
C ARG A 25 -16.39 3.31 -5.68
N GLY A 26 -15.24 3.47 -6.33
CA GLY A 26 -14.44 4.67 -6.19
C GLY A 26 -13.62 4.73 -4.90
N SER A 27 -13.38 3.61 -4.21
CA SER A 27 -12.50 3.51 -3.03
C SER A 27 -11.08 3.04 -3.33
N CYS A 28 -10.74 2.77 -4.59
CA CYS A 28 -9.39 2.31 -4.92
C CYS A 28 -8.53 3.41 -5.56
N THR A 29 -7.26 3.43 -5.15
CA THR A 29 -6.20 4.25 -5.77
C THR A 29 -5.76 3.66 -7.10
N HIS A 30 -5.06 4.44 -7.93
CA HIS A 30 -4.49 3.95 -9.18
C HIS A 30 -3.36 4.84 -9.66
N THR A 31 -2.18 4.26 -9.89
CA THR A 31 -1.04 4.92 -10.53
C THR A 31 -1.01 4.60 -12.03
N TYR A 32 -0.21 5.32 -12.82
CA TYR A 32 0.10 4.82 -14.16
C TYR A 32 0.81 3.47 -14.11
N GLY A 33 0.84 2.78 -15.25
CA GLY A 33 1.80 1.71 -15.48
C GLY A 33 3.21 2.29 -15.53
N GLU A 34 4.03 2.00 -14.53
CA GLU A 34 5.38 2.54 -14.40
C GLU A 34 6.30 1.54 -13.67
N ALA A 35 7.59 1.85 -13.63
CA ALA A 35 8.55 1.06 -12.87
C ALA A 35 8.46 1.43 -11.39
N ALA A 36 8.36 0.43 -10.52
CA ALA A 36 8.31 0.59 -9.08
C ALA A 36 7.30 1.64 -8.55
N PRO A 37 6.01 1.62 -8.95
CA PRO A 37 5.02 2.57 -8.45
C PRO A 37 4.84 2.40 -6.95
N TRP A 38 4.50 3.49 -6.28
CA TRP A 38 4.44 3.53 -4.83
C TRP A 38 3.31 4.41 -4.32
N TRP A 39 2.85 4.08 -3.12
CA TRP A 39 1.92 4.87 -2.32
C TRP A 39 2.50 5.08 -0.93
N GLN A 40 2.26 6.23 -0.32
CA GLN A 40 2.77 6.58 1.01
C GLN A 40 1.77 7.40 1.81
N VAL A 41 1.58 7.04 3.08
CA VAL A 41 0.87 7.85 4.07
C VAL A 41 1.85 8.51 5.04
N ASP A 42 1.50 9.72 5.46
CA ASP A 42 2.14 10.46 6.54
C ASP A 42 1.23 10.41 7.77
N LEU A 43 1.70 9.78 8.84
CA LEU A 43 0.96 9.65 10.10
C LEU A 43 1.02 10.93 10.97
N GLY A 44 1.72 11.98 10.50
CA GLY A 44 1.93 13.25 11.19
C GLY A 44 3.06 13.21 12.23
N THR A 45 3.14 12.12 13.00
CA THR A 45 4.20 11.86 13.98
C THR A 45 4.70 10.43 13.88
N THR A 46 5.90 10.16 14.37
CA THR A 46 6.41 8.79 14.53
C THR A 46 5.49 7.99 15.46
N LYS A 47 5.09 6.80 15.04
CA LYS A 47 4.25 5.86 15.79
C LYS A 47 4.94 4.50 15.88
N SER A 48 4.67 3.76 16.95
CA SER A 48 4.98 2.33 17.05
C SER A 48 3.93 1.57 16.26
N ILE A 49 4.32 0.94 15.15
CA ILE A 49 3.39 0.28 14.23
C ILE A 49 3.23 -1.18 14.67
N ALA A 50 2.00 -1.56 15.04
CA ALA A 50 1.66 -2.94 15.38
C ALA A 50 1.44 -3.78 14.13
N GLU A 51 0.61 -3.26 13.24
CA GLU A 51 0.08 -3.99 12.09
C GLU A 51 -0.28 -3.00 10.99
N VAL A 52 -0.09 -3.42 9.74
CA VAL A 52 -0.60 -2.72 8.56
C VAL A 52 -1.52 -3.68 7.80
N LEU A 53 -2.80 -3.32 7.70
CA LEU A 53 -3.77 -4.03 6.88
C LEU A 53 -3.81 -3.40 5.49
N ILE A 54 -3.72 -4.23 4.44
CA ILE A 54 -3.80 -3.79 3.05
C ILE A 54 -4.94 -4.53 2.35
N VAL A 55 -5.86 -3.79 1.75
CA VAL A 55 -6.97 -4.32 0.95
C VAL A 55 -6.65 -4.19 -0.53
N ALA A 56 -6.62 -5.34 -1.22
CA ALA A 56 -6.34 -5.41 -2.65
C ALA A 56 -7.58 -5.04 -3.47
N ARG A 57 -7.36 -4.57 -4.70
CA ARG A 57 -8.45 -4.43 -5.67
C ARG A 57 -8.98 -5.78 -6.10
N GLY A 58 -10.30 -5.87 -6.15
CA GLY A 58 -11.04 -6.96 -6.75
C GLY A 58 -11.19 -6.79 -8.26
N GLY A 59 -11.33 -7.92 -8.94
CA GLY A 59 -11.58 -8.02 -10.38
C GLY A 59 -10.71 -9.11 -11.00
N GLY A 60 -11.14 -9.65 -12.15
CA GLY A 60 -10.23 -10.43 -13.00
C GLY A 60 -9.28 -9.50 -13.76
N GLY A 61 -8.02 -9.90 -13.94
CA GLY A 61 -7.03 -9.11 -14.68
C GLY A 61 -6.39 -7.98 -13.86
N VAL A 62 -6.44 -8.07 -12.52
CA VAL A 62 -5.87 -7.07 -11.60
C VAL A 62 -4.97 -7.72 -10.54
N GLU A 63 -4.19 -8.71 -10.97
CA GLU A 63 -3.28 -9.55 -10.17
C GLU A 63 -1.97 -8.84 -9.76
N ARG A 64 -2.02 -7.53 -9.49
CA ARG A 64 -0.81 -6.70 -9.38
C ARG A 64 -0.03 -6.92 -8.09
N LEU A 65 -0.76 -7.07 -6.97
CA LEU A 65 -0.19 -7.36 -5.64
C LEU A 65 -0.02 -8.87 -5.38
N TRP A 66 -0.30 -9.72 -6.37
CA TRP A 66 -0.14 -11.15 -6.26
C TRP A 66 1.32 -11.53 -6.55
N SER A 67 1.83 -12.54 -5.84
CA SER A 67 3.09 -13.25 -6.11
C SER A 67 4.37 -12.61 -5.53
N ASN A 68 4.30 -12.17 -4.27
CA ASN A 68 5.39 -11.57 -3.51
C ASN A 68 5.99 -10.35 -4.22
N THR A 69 5.11 -9.46 -4.69
CA THR A 69 5.48 -8.37 -5.57
C THR A 69 5.66 -7.04 -4.87
N PHE A 70 5.22 -6.84 -3.63
CA PHE A 70 5.34 -5.52 -2.99
C PHE A 70 6.12 -5.52 -1.68
N GLU A 71 6.78 -4.39 -1.40
CA GLU A 71 7.52 -4.14 -0.17
C GLU A 71 6.77 -3.09 0.67
N LEU A 72 6.79 -3.31 1.99
CA LEU A 72 6.28 -2.38 3.00
C LEU A 72 7.48 -1.72 3.69
N LEU A 73 7.59 -0.40 3.59
CA LEU A 73 8.68 0.39 4.16
C LEU A 73 8.14 1.29 5.28
N ILE A 74 8.78 1.26 6.44
CA ILE A 74 8.33 2.00 7.63
C ILE A 74 9.50 2.76 8.25
N GLY A 75 9.33 4.07 8.47
CA GLY A 75 10.34 4.89 9.14
C GLY A 75 10.02 6.38 9.05
N ASP A 76 11.00 7.22 9.38
CA ASP A 76 10.83 8.68 9.48
C ASP A 76 11.29 9.45 8.24
N GLN A 77 11.80 8.76 7.21
CA GLN A 77 12.20 9.40 5.94
C GLN A 77 11.03 9.45 4.97
N SER A 78 10.70 10.63 4.44
CA SER A 78 9.60 10.79 3.47
C SER A 78 9.95 10.38 2.04
N ASN A 79 11.24 10.17 1.75
CA ASN A 79 11.78 9.88 0.42
C ASN A 79 11.75 8.39 0.04
N GLY A 80 11.24 7.51 0.91
CA GLY A 80 11.19 6.07 0.68
C GLY A 80 12.48 5.31 1.02
N SER A 81 13.47 5.94 1.64
CA SER A 81 14.70 5.27 2.12
C SER A 81 14.55 4.60 3.49
N ASN A 82 13.33 4.19 3.85
CA ASN A 82 13.05 3.53 5.13
C ASN A 82 13.32 2.02 5.06
N PRO A 83 13.60 1.36 6.20
CA PRO A 83 13.76 -0.10 6.25
C PRO A 83 12.46 -0.84 5.87
N LYS A 84 12.63 -2.08 5.40
CA LYS A 84 11.54 -2.99 5.07
C LYS A 84 10.96 -3.66 6.31
N CYS A 85 9.64 -3.76 6.34
CA CYS A 85 8.91 -4.63 7.25
C CYS A 85 8.86 -6.04 6.65
N GLY A 86 9.83 -6.87 7.02
CA GLY A 86 9.99 -8.23 6.52
C GLY A 86 10.45 -8.30 5.06
N ASP A 87 10.07 -9.39 4.39
CA ASP A 87 10.34 -9.62 2.98
C ASP A 87 9.26 -9.00 2.08
N ARG A 88 9.17 -9.46 0.82
CA ARG A 88 8.06 -9.07 -0.06
C ARG A 88 6.79 -9.80 0.34
N HIS A 89 5.68 -9.08 0.19
CA HIS A 89 4.35 -9.54 0.55
C HIS A 89 3.50 -9.80 -0.69
N ALA A 90 2.42 -10.55 -0.51
CA ALA A 90 1.45 -10.86 -1.54
C ALA A 90 0.04 -10.82 -0.97
N VAL A 91 -0.92 -10.38 -1.79
CA VAL A 91 -2.35 -10.50 -1.47
C VAL A 91 -3.11 -10.80 -2.75
N LEU A 92 -4.06 -11.73 -2.68
CA LEU A 92 -4.87 -12.13 -3.82
C LEU A 92 -5.91 -11.03 -4.16
N PRO A 93 -6.36 -10.93 -5.42
CA PRO A 93 -7.49 -10.07 -5.75
C PRO A 93 -8.71 -10.40 -4.89
N TYR A 94 -9.48 -9.36 -4.53
CA TYR A 94 -10.61 -9.42 -3.58
C TYR A 94 -10.26 -9.73 -2.12
N ASP A 95 -8.99 -9.91 -1.78
CA ASP A 95 -8.57 -10.26 -0.43
C ASP A 95 -7.88 -9.09 0.29
N MET A 96 -7.56 -9.30 1.57
CA MET A 96 -6.76 -8.40 2.38
C MET A 96 -5.65 -9.17 3.10
N ILE A 97 -4.56 -8.47 3.42
CA ILE A 97 -3.46 -9.02 4.21
C ILE A 97 -3.17 -8.12 5.40
N SER A 98 -3.01 -8.75 6.56
CA SER A 98 -2.44 -8.14 7.76
C SER A 98 -0.95 -8.44 7.84
N ILE A 99 -0.14 -7.39 7.96
CA ILE A 99 1.32 -7.50 8.05
C ILE A 99 1.76 -6.99 9.41
N GLU A 100 2.32 -7.89 10.22
CA GLU A 100 3.02 -7.56 11.46
C GLU A 100 4.53 -7.55 11.23
N CYS A 101 5.20 -6.49 11.69
CA CYS A 101 6.66 -6.39 11.59
C CYS A 101 7.33 -7.05 12.79
N ASN A 102 8.33 -7.91 12.56
CA ASN A 102 9.10 -8.54 13.63
C ASN A 102 10.63 -8.39 13.40
N PRO A 103 11.35 -7.60 14.23
CA PRO A 103 10.84 -6.86 15.39
C PRO A 103 9.91 -5.71 14.96
N ARG A 104 9.10 -5.25 15.91
CA ARG A 104 8.17 -4.14 15.71
C ARG A 104 8.91 -2.88 15.25
N MET A 105 8.32 -2.14 14.33
CA MET A 105 8.94 -0.96 13.71
C MET A 105 8.26 0.34 14.17
N SER A 106 9.04 1.41 14.25
CA SER A 106 8.55 2.76 14.48
C SER A 106 8.77 3.64 13.26
N GLY A 107 7.79 4.45 12.91
CA GLY A 107 7.91 5.38 11.79
C GLY A 107 6.75 6.35 11.68
N ARG A 108 7.01 7.50 11.05
CA ARG A 108 5.98 8.47 10.63
C ARG A 108 5.40 8.15 9.26
N TYR A 109 6.19 7.55 8.37
CA TYR A 109 5.79 7.25 7.01
C TYR A 109 5.68 5.75 6.80
N ILE A 110 4.58 5.34 6.17
CA ILE A 110 4.36 3.98 5.67
C ILE A 110 4.27 4.06 4.17
N ARG A 111 5.10 3.29 3.48
CA ARG A 111 5.16 3.26 2.02
C ARG A 111 5.02 1.84 1.51
N ILE A 112 4.14 1.67 0.54
CA ILE A 112 3.95 0.41 -0.20
C ILE A 112 4.53 0.62 -1.59
N VAL A 113 5.46 -0.24 -1.99
CA VAL A 113 6.12 -0.17 -3.29
C VAL A 113 5.89 -1.48 -4.02
N LEU A 114 5.32 -1.41 -5.22
CA LEU A 114 5.19 -2.57 -6.10
C LEU A 114 6.52 -2.79 -6.83
N ILE A 115 7.18 -3.92 -6.62
CA ILE A 115 8.44 -4.28 -7.26
C ILE A 115 8.17 -4.91 -8.61
N THR A 116 8.07 -4.05 -9.63
CA THR A 116 7.79 -4.41 -11.02
C THR A 116 8.61 -3.54 -11.98
N ALA A 117 8.89 -4.07 -13.17
CA ALA A 117 9.46 -3.30 -14.27
C ALA A 117 8.42 -2.38 -14.93
N PHE A 118 7.15 -2.80 -14.99
CA PHE A 118 6.06 -2.03 -15.57
C PHE A 118 4.70 -2.60 -15.11
N ASP A 119 4.07 -1.96 -14.14
CA ASP A 119 2.66 -2.17 -13.78
C ASP A 119 2.17 -0.97 -12.97
N ALA A 120 0.89 -0.95 -12.59
CA ALA A 120 0.29 0.11 -11.79
C ALA A 120 0.01 -0.36 -10.36
N LEU A 121 0.25 0.47 -9.35
CA LEU A 121 -0.18 0.18 -7.99
C LEU A 121 -1.66 0.57 -7.81
N THR A 122 -2.43 -0.35 -7.25
CA THR A 122 -3.79 -0.08 -6.77
C THR A 122 -3.96 -0.65 -5.37
N LEU A 123 -4.42 0.20 -4.46
CA LEU A 123 -4.76 -0.14 -3.08
C LEU A 123 -6.19 0.36 -2.84
N CYS A 124 -7.05 -0.46 -2.25
CA CYS A 124 -8.42 -0.04 -1.92
C CYS A 124 -8.56 0.42 -0.48
N GLU A 125 -7.73 -0.09 0.43
CA GLU A 125 -7.61 0.49 1.76
C GLU A 125 -6.27 0.09 2.38
N VAL A 126 -5.71 0.98 3.18
CA VAL A 126 -4.52 0.77 4.00
C VAL A 126 -4.83 1.29 5.39
N GLU A 127 -4.89 0.38 6.35
CA GLU A 127 -5.12 0.72 7.74
C GLU A 127 -3.87 0.46 8.56
N VAL A 128 -3.60 1.37 9.49
CA VAL A 128 -2.39 1.36 10.30
C VAL A 128 -2.80 1.27 11.75
N TYR A 129 -2.43 0.18 12.40
CA TYR A 129 -2.71 -0.07 13.80
C TYR A 129 -1.45 0.25 14.60
N THR A 130 -1.60 1.10 15.61
CA THR A 130 -0.51 1.51 16.51
C THR A 130 -0.80 1.02 17.93
N ASP A 131 0.24 0.92 18.75
CA ASP A 131 0.06 0.83 20.21
C ASP A 131 -0.32 2.17 20.82
#